data_AF-A0A950J471-F1
#
_entry.id   AF-A0A950J471-F1
#
_cell.length_a   1.000
_cell.length_b   1.000
_cell.length_c   1.000
_cell.angle_alpha   90.00
_cell.angle_beta   90.00
_cell.angle_gamma   90.00
#
_symmetry.space_group_name_H-M   'P 1'
#
loop_
_entity.id
_entity.type
_entity.pdbx_description
1 polymer ?
#
loop_
_entity_poly.entity_id
_entity_poly.type
_entity_poly.pdbx_seq_one_letter_code
_entity_poly.pdbx_strand_id
1 'polypeptide(L)'
;MQSQPAGGLPARIYLPIVAIFAIVFLGAIAYLLHVAFGSTGSALGPSAASKTTRQVAPPQNIAVEGGPPPAVALQLSELRARIAAHPRDDVALVELGDLYLTVGKFGQAIPLYRRALRVNPSNPAAKSGLQQAQAEAADQPK
;
A
#
# COMPACT_ATOMS: atom_id res chain seq x y z
N MET A 1 -7.72 -45.64 -56.96
CA MET A 1 -7.47 -46.26 -55.64
C MET A 1 -7.87 -45.24 -54.59
N GLN A 2 -9.05 -45.42 -54.01
CA GLN A 2 -9.57 -44.61 -52.90
C GLN A 2 -9.04 -45.21 -51.59
N SER A 3 -8.42 -44.41 -50.72
CA SER A 3 -8.01 -44.83 -49.38
C SER A 3 -8.26 -43.71 -48.37
N GLN A 4 -9.48 -43.78 -47.83
CA GLN A 4 -9.97 -43.50 -46.48
C GLN A 4 -9.78 -42.13 -45.79
N PRO A 5 -10.86 -41.63 -45.14
CA PRO A 5 -10.87 -40.45 -44.27
C PRO A 5 -10.51 -40.83 -42.82
N ALA A 6 -9.52 -40.16 -42.22
CA ALA A 6 -9.11 -40.42 -40.84
C ALA A 6 -9.76 -39.41 -39.86
N GLY A 7 -10.95 -39.77 -39.38
CA GLY A 7 -11.34 -39.69 -37.96
C GLY A 7 -11.24 -38.36 -37.21
N GLY A 8 -12.09 -37.37 -37.54
CA GLY A 8 -12.53 -36.38 -36.56
C GLY A 8 -13.65 -36.96 -35.67
N LEU A 9 -13.63 -36.69 -34.37
CA LEU A 9 -14.71 -37.09 -33.45
C LEU A 9 -16.07 -36.58 -33.96
N PRO A 10 -17.15 -37.38 -33.90
CA PRO A 10 -18.45 -36.98 -34.44
C PRO A 10 -18.97 -35.72 -33.75
N ALA A 11 -19.50 -34.77 -34.53
CA ALA A 11 -19.86 -33.42 -34.07
C ALA A 11 -20.79 -33.39 -32.83
N ARG A 12 -21.62 -34.43 -32.65
CA ARG A 12 -22.52 -34.60 -31.50
C ARG A 12 -21.78 -34.84 -30.18
N ILE A 13 -20.60 -35.46 -30.25
CA ILE A 13 -19.72 -35.71 -29.10
C ILE A 13 -18.74 -34.55 -28.92
N TYR A 14 -18.39 -33.86 -30.02
CA TYR A 14 -17.54 -32.66 -29.99
C TYR A 14 -18.19 -31.49 -29.25
N LEU A 15 -19.48 -31.22 -29.51
CA LEU A 15 -20.20 -30.08 -28.92
C LEU A 15 -20.19 -30.06 -27.37
N PRO A 16 -20.53 -31.16 -26.64
CA PRO A 16 -20.48 -31.15 -25.18
C PRO A 16 -19.05 -31.13 -24.62
N ILE A 17 -18.09 -31.80 -25.28
CA ILE A 17 -16.68 -31.79 -24.85
C ILE A 17 -16.14 -30.37 -24.92
N VAL A 18 -16.32 -29.68 -26.05
CA VAL A 18 -15.88 -28.29 -26.20
C VAL A 18 -16.60 -27.37 -25.23
N ALA A 19 -17.90 -27.59 -24.95
CA ALA A 19 -18.63 -26.81 -23.97
C ALA A 19 -18.06 -26.95 -22.55
N ILE A 20 -17.71 -28.16 -22.12
CA ILE A 20 -17.09 -28.39 -20.81
C ILE A 20 -15.71 -27.73 -20.74
N PHE A 21 -14.89 -27.89 -21.78
CA PHE A 21 -13.59 -27.22 -21.84
C PHE A 21 -13.73 -25.69 -21.83
N ALA A 22 -14.71 -25.13 -22.54
CA ALA A 22 -14.96 -23.69 -22.54
C ALA A 22 -15.38 -23.17 -21.15
N ILE A 23 -16.22 -23.90 -20.42
CA ILE A 23 -16.64 -23.54 -19.06
C ILE A 23 -15.47 -23.58 -18.08
N VAL A 24 -14.65 -24.64 -18.12
CA VAL A 24 -13.45 -24.77 -17.28
C VAL A 24 -12.44 -23.66 -17.63
N PHE A 25 -12.27 -23.37 -18.92
CA PHE A 25 -11.38 -22.31 -19.39
C PHE A 25 -11.85 -20.92 -18.95
N LEU A 26 -13.15 -20.60 -19.07
CA LEU A 26 -13.70 -19.35 -18.56
C LEU A 26 -13.57 -19.24 -17.04
N GLY A 27 -13.84 -20.32 -16.30
CA GLY A 27 -13.67 -20.35 -14.85
C GLY A 27 -12.21 -20.15 -14.42
N ALA A 28 -11.26 -20.78 -15.10
CA ALA A 28 -9.84 -20.61 -14.88
C ALA A 28 -9.37 -19.18 -15.20
N ILE A 29 -9.88 -18.59 -16.30
CA ILE A 29 -9.62 -17.19 -16.64
C ILE A 29 -10.18 -16.25 -15.57
N ALA A 30 -11.44 -16.44 -15.14
CA ALA A 30 -12.05 -15.62 -14.11
C ALA A 30 -11.30 -15.75 -12.76
N TYR A 31 -10.87 -16.96 -12.40
CA TYR A 31 -10.05 -17.20 -11.22
C TYR A 31 -8.68 -16.54 -11.33
N LEU A 32 -8.01 -16.64 -12.48
CA LEU A 32 -6.74 -15.96 -12.73
C LEU A 32 -6.88 -14.44 -12.71
N LEU A 33 -7.96 -13.89 -13.28
CA LEU A 33 -8.25 -12.46 -13.20
C LEU A 33 -8.57 -12.02 -11.77
N HIS A 34 -9.29 -12.81 -10.99
CA HIS A 34 -9.55 -12.51 -9.58
C HIS A 34 -8.27 -12.51 -8.75
N VAL A 35 -7.37 -13.47 -8.98
CA VAL A 35 -6.04 -13.52 -8.34
C VAL A 35 -5.15 -12.36 -8.81
N ALA A 36 -5.20 -12.00 -10.10
CA ALA A 36 -4.41 -10.92 -10.69
C ALA A 36 -4.92 -9.51 -10.30
N PHE A 37 -6.22 -9.32 -10.08
CA PHE A 37 -6.77 -8.04 -9.60
C PHE A 37 -6.79 -7.94 -8.07
N GLY A 38 -6.83 -9.07 -7.35
CA GLY A 38 -6.74 -9.12 -5.89
C GLY A 38 -5.31 -9.06 -5.35
N SER A 39 -4.31 -9.35 -6.19
CA SER A 39 -2.90 -9.22 -5.86
C SER A 39 -2.11 -8.88 -7.12
N THR A 40 -1.24 -7.88 -7.00
CA THR A 40 -0.18 -7.52 -7.98
C THR A 40 -0.61 -6.63 -9.15
N GLY A 41 -0.20 -5.36 -9.07
CA GLY A 41 -0.21 -4.42 -10.18
C GLY A 41 0.59 -4.93 -11.38
N SER A 42 0.17 -4.46 -12.56
CA SER A 42 0.68 -4.75 -13.88
C SER A 42 2.20 -4.83 -13.97
N ALA A 43 2.72 -6.00 -14.33
CA ALA A 43 4.10 -6.19 -14.75
C ALA A 43 4.14 -6.66 -16.21
N LEU A 44 4.39 -5.72 -17.12
CA LEU A 44 4.87 -6.00 -18.48
C LEU A 44 6.04 -5.06 -18.76
N GLY A 45 7.23 -5.64 -18.81
CA GLY A 45 8.48 -5.01 -19.23
C GLY A 45 9.67 -5.92 -18.91
N PRO A 46 10.31 -6.57 -19.91
CA PRO A 46 11.48 -7.40 -19.70
C PRO A 46 12.75 -6.59 -19.96
N SER A 47 13.53 -6.30 -18.92
CA SER A 47 14.99 -6.35 -19.01
C SER A 47 15.68 -6.11 -17.68
N ALA A 48 16.63 -7.02 -17.41
CA ALA A 48 17.76 -6.89 -16.50
C ALA A 48 17.47 -6.78 -14.99
N ALA A 49 17.49 -7.95 -14.35
CA ALA A 49 18.23 -8.24 -13.14
C ALA A 49 18.21 -7.21 -12.00
N SER A 50 17.53 -7.56 -10.91
CA SER A 50 18.13 -7.52 -9.56
C SER A 50 17.34 -8.40 -8.59
N LYS A 51 18.01 -9.47 -8.17
CA LYS A 51 17.63 -10.33 -7.06
C LYS A 51 17.60 -9.51 -5.77
N THR A 52 16.69 -9.88 -4.86
CA THR A 52 16.88 -9.80 -3.41
C THR A 52 17.50 -8.51 -2.87
N THR A 53 16.65 -7.56 -2.50
CA THR A 53 16.91 -6.71 -1.34
C THR A 53 15.58 -6.43 -0.68
N ARG A 54 15.48 -6.85 0.58
CA ARG A 54 14.62 -6.28 1.61
C ARG A 54 14.45 -4.78 1.32
N GLN A 55 13.36 -4.41 0.67
CA GLN A 55 13.12 -3.04 0.27
C GLN A 55 12.68 -2.29 1.52
N VAL A 56 13.68 -1.89 2.32
CA VAL A 56 13.63 -0.67 3.10
C VAL A 56 13.17 0.38 2.12
N ALA A 57 11.95 0.87 2.29
CA ALA A 57 11.40 1.90 1.43
C ALA A 57 12.44 3.02 1.30
N PRO A 58 12.68 3.55 0.08
CA PRO A 58 13.48 4.76 -0.06
C PRO A 58 12.91 5.83 0.89
N PRO A 59 13.73 6.69 1.50
CA PRO A 59 13.22 7.79 2.29
C PRO A 59 12.23 8.51 1.39
N GLN A 60 10.95 8.44 1.73
CA GLN A 60 9.94 9.11 0.95
C GLN A 60 10.33 10.58 1.00
N ASN A 61 10.78 11.07 -0.16
CA ASN A 61 10.92 12.45 -0.50
C ASN A 61 9.52 13.04 -0.31
N ILE A 62 9.19 13.40 0.93
CA ILE A 62 8.15 14.37 1.22
C ILE A 62 8.75 15.65 0.66
N ALA A 63 8.53 15.91 -0.63
CA ALA A 63 8.87 17.16 -1.26
C ALA A 63 8.04 18.22 -0.52
N VAL A 64 8.66 18.80 0.51
CA VAL A 64 8.11 19.88 1.29
C VAL A 64 8.35 21.13 0.46
N GLU A 65 7.36 21.55 -0.32
CA GLU A 65 7.26 22.96 -0.73
C GLU A 65 7.33 23.81 0.55
N GLY A 66 8.41 24.59 0.70
CA GLY A 66 8.72 25.34 1.93
C GLY A 66 9.29 24.45 3.03
N GLY A 67 10.53 23.97 2.86
CA GLY A 67 11.18 23.03 3.76
C GLY A 67 11.09 23.41 5.26
N PRO A 68 10.94 22.43 6.18
CA PRO A 68 10.97 22.71 7.61
C PRO A 68 12.30 23.37 7.99
N PRO A 69 12.35 24.15 9.09
CA PRO A 69 13.62 24.62 9.64
C PRO A 69 14.62 23.45 9.72
N PRO A 70 15.91 23.65 9.41
CA PRO A 70 16.90 22.56 9.37
C PRO A 70 16.94 21.70 10.65
N ALA A 71 16.55 22.28 11.79
CA ALA A 71 16.38 21.57 13.06
C ALA A 71 15.30 20.45 12.99
N VAL A 72 14.16 20.72 12.35
CA VAL A 72 13.03 19.79 12.23
C VAL A 72 13.37 18.63 11.29
N ALA A 73 14.20 18.87 10.26
CA ALA A 73 14.62 17.83 9.33
C ALA A 73 15.49 16.75 10.01
N LEU A 74 16.39 17.15 10.91
CA LEU A 74 17.21 16.23 11.70
C LEU A 74 16.34 15.41 12.66
N GLN A 75 15.48 16.07 13.43
CA GLN A 75 14.56 15.40 14.37
C GLN A 75 13.63 14.41 13.65
N LEU A 76 13.11 14.79 12.48
CA LEU A 76 12.29 13.93 11.64
C LEU A 76 13.03 12.65 11.22
N SER A 77 14.31 12.76 10.88
CA SER A 77 15.13 11.61 10.48
C SER A 77 15.39 10.65 11.64
N GLU A 78 15.69 11.19 12.83
CA GLU A 78 15.94 10.42 14.04
C GLU A 78 14.67 9.68 14.49
N LEU A 79 13.53 10.38 14.54
CA LEU A 79 12.25 9.77 14.88
C LEU A 79 11.85 8.68 13.90
N ARG A 80 12.08 8.86 12.60
CA ARG A 80 11.80 7.83 11.59
C ARG A 80 12.65 6.58 11.83
N ALA A 81 13.94 6.74 12.15
CA ALA A 81 14.81 5.62 12.49
C ALA A 81 14.32 4.91 13.77
N ARG A 82 13.92 5.67 14.79
CA ARG A 82 13.37 5.14 16.04
C ARG A 82 12.07 4.38 15.82
N ILE A 83 11.14 4.90 15.03
CA ILE A 83 9.89 4.22 14.67
C ILE A 83 10.16 2.98 13.80
N ALA A 84 11.19 2.99 12.96
CA ALA A 84 11.58 1.83 12.19
C ALA A 84 12.14 0.70 13.08
N ALA A 85 12.92 1.05 14.11
CA ALA A 85 13.40 0.12 15.13
C ALA A 85 12.29 -0.34 16.09
N HIS A 86 11.38 0.58 16.44
CA HIS A 86 10.29 0.38 17.40
C HIS A 86 8.95 0.85 16.82
N PRO A 87 8.29 0.04 15.96
CA PRO A 87 7.06 0.43 15.27
C PRO A 87 5.83 0.62 16.19
N ARG A 88 5.99 0.28 17.47
CA ARG A 88 5.01 0.37 18.56
C ARG A 88 5.47 1.35 19.66
N ASP A 89 6.39 2.24 19.36
CA ASP A 89 6.73 3.34 20.26
C ASP A 89 5.70 4.46 20.07
N ASP A 90 4.72 4.54 20.98
CA ASP A 90 3.67 5.56 20.94
C ASP A 90 4.23 6.96 21.17
N VAL A 91 5.31 7.10 21.96
CA VAL A 91 5.97 8.38 22.21
C VAL A 91 6.61 8.90 20.92
N ALA A 92 7.36 8.07 20.21
CA ALA A 92 7.97 8.48 18.93
C ALA A 92 6.92 8.82 17.86
N LEU A 93 5.76 8.13 17.87
CA LEU A 93 4.65 8.45 16.98
C LEU A 93 3.99 9.80 17.32
N VAL A 94 3.88 10.15 18.60
CA VAL A 94 3.38 11.45 19.07
C VAL A 94 4.36 12.56 18.69
N GLU A 95 5.64 12.41 19.01
CA GLU A 95 6.68 13.39 18.69
C GLU A 95 6.74 13.69 17.18
N LEU A 96 6.49 12.67 16.35
CA LEU A 96 6.47 12.84 14.90
C LEU A 96 5.22 13.59 14.45
N GLY A 97 4.08 13.31 15.09
CA GLY A 97 2.84 14.06 14.92
C GLY A 97 3.02 15.53 15.28
N ASP A 98 3.70 15.81 16.39
CA ASP A 98 3.94 17.17 16.89
C ASP A 98 4.82 17.95 15.90
N LEU A 99 5.84 17.31 15.32
CA LEU A 99 6.65 17.90 14.24
C LEU A 99 5.78 18.23 13.01
N TYR A 100 4.83 17.38 12.64
CA TYR A 100 3.92 17.72 11.53
C TYR A 100 2.90 18.81 11.90
N LEU A 101 2.44 18.87 13.14
CA LEU A 101 1.61 19.98 13.64
C LEU A 101 2.35 21.31 13.52
N THR A 102 3.60 21.39 13.99
CA THR A 102 4.38 22.64 13.98
C THR A 102 4.68 23.15 12.56
N VAL A 103 4.73 22.25 11.57
CA VAL A 103 4.93 22.59 10.15
C VAL A 103 3.59 22.88 9.45
N GLY A 104 2.47 22.87 10.16
CA GLY A 104 1.13 23.11 9.61
C GLY A 104 0.59 21.95 8.76
N LYS A 105 1.23 20.77 8.82
CA LYS A 105 0.88 19.57 8.06
C LYS A 105 -0.09 18.69 8.84
N PHE A 106 -1.23 19.26 9.20
CA PHE A 106 -2.23 18.59 10.04
C PHE A 106 -2.74 17.27 9.45
N GLY A 107 -2.91 17.21 8.13
CA GLY A 107 -3.30 15.98 7.42
C GLY A 107 -2.31 14.82 7.60
N GLN A 108 -1.03 15.12 7.85
CA GLN A 108 0.00 14.11 8.13
C GLN A 108 0.13 13.81 9.63
N ALA A 109 -0.16 14.77 10.50
CA ALA A 109 -0.12 14.61 11.95
C ALA A 109 -1.24 13.69 12.47
N ILE A 110 -2.49 13.88 12.00
CA ILE A 110 -3.67 13.11 12.43
C ILE A 110 -3.45 11.58 12.39
N PRO A 111 -3.02 10.97 11.26
CA PRO A 111 -2.86 9.51 11.21
C PRO A 111 -1.77 8.98 12.16
N LEU A 112 -0.78 9.80 12.52
CA LEU A 112 0.27 9.43 13.47
C LEU A 112 -0.25 9.36 14.90
N TYR A 113 -1.01 10.37 15.35
CA TYR A 113 -1.66 10.33 16.66
C TYR A 113 -2.66 9.19 16.76
N ARG A 114 -3.44 8.93 15.69
CA ARG A 114 -4.33 7.76 15.67
C ARG A 114 -3.56 6.46 15.79
N ARG A 115 -2.36 6.37 15.22
CA ARG A 115 -1.49 5.19 15.35
C ARG A 115 -0.94 5.07 16.78
N ALA A 116 -0.49 6.17 17.37
CA ALA A 116 -0.07 6.21 18.77
C ALA A 116 -1.20 5.73 19.70
N LEU A 117 -2.45 6.18 19.49
CA LEU A 117 -3.62 5.73 20.24
C LEU A 117 -4.02 4.27 19.98
N ARG A 118 -3.68 3.69 18.81
CA ARG A 118 -3.86 2.25 18.58
C ARG A 118 -2.85 1.42 19.35
N VAL A 119 -1.64 1.95 19.55
CA VAL A 119 -0.57 1.30 20.32
C VAL A 119 -0.83 1.45 21.81
N ASN A 120 -1.11 2.68 22.25
CA ASN A 120 -1.42 3.04 23.62
C ASN A 120 -2.68 3.92 23.67
N PRO A 121 -3.86 3.32 23.84
CA PRO A 121 -5.13 4.05 23.93
C PRO A 121 -5.22 5.03 25.11
N SER A 122 -4.35 4.86 26.11
CA SER A 122 -4.29 5.71 27.31
C SER A 122 -3.28 6.85 27.19
N ASN A 123 -2.56 6.99 26.08
CA ASN A 123 -1.60 8.08 25.90
C ASN A 123 -2.34 9.44 25.82
N PRO A 124 -2.19 10.32 26.82
CA PRO A 124 -2.89 11.61 26.83
C PRO A 124 -2.33 12.57 25.79
N ALA A 125 -1.02 12.56 25.53
CA ALA A 125 -0.39 13.41 24.53
C ALA A 125 -0.90 13.10 23.12
N ALA A 126 -1.10 11.82 22.80
CA ALA A 126 -1.68 11.42 21.53
C ALA A 126 -3.15 11.85 21.38
N LYS A 127 -3.94 11.87 22.46
CA LYS A 127 -5.33 12.39 22.43
C LYS A 127 -5.34 13.89 22.21
N SER A 128 -4.54 14.63 22.98
CA SER A 128 -4.44 16.09 22.87
C SER A 128 -3.93 16.51 21.50
N GLY A 129 -2.85 15.88 21.01
CA GLY A 129 -2.30 16.16 19.68
C GLY A 129 -3.28 15.84 18.55
N LEU A 130 -4.06 14.75 18.66
CA LEU A 130 -5.12 14.45 17.68
C LEU A 130 -6.20 15.54 17.65
N GLN A 131 -6.67 15.97 18.83
CA GLN A 131 -7.70 17.00 18.94
C GLN A 131 -7.21 18.32 18.37
N GLN A 132 -5.98 18.73 18.71
CA GLN A 132 -5.37 19.93 18.18
C GLN A 132 -5.20 19.86 16.67
N ALA A 133 -4.67 18.76 16.14
CA ALA A 133 -4.49 18.58 14.70
C ALA A 133 -5.81 18.62 13.93
N GLN A 134 -6.90 18.10 14.50
CA GLN A 134 -8.21 18.17 13.88
C GLN A 134 -8.81 19.58 13.94
N ALA A 135 -8.61 20.30 15.04
CA ALA A 135 -9.04 21.68 15.18
C ALA A 135 -8.35 22.58 14.16
N GLU A 136 -7.02 22.51 14.06
CA GLU A 136 -6.27 23.33 13.10
C GLU A 136 -6.49 22.91 11.65
N ALA A 137 -6.73 21.62 11.37
CA ALA A 137 -7.13 21.16 10.04
C ALA A 137 -8.53 21.65 9.62
N ALA A 138 -9.43 21.88 10.58
CA ALA A 138 -10.76 22.42 10.32
C ALA A 138 -10.74 23.94 10.11
N ASP A 139 -9.77 24.63 10.73
CA ASP A 139 -9.60 26.08 10.63
C ASP A 139 -8.86 26.51 9.35
N GLN A 140 -8.08 25.60 8.73
CA GLN A 140 -7.48 25.87 7.42
C GLN A 140 -8.55 25.87 6.31
N PRO A 141 -8.74 27.00 5.59
CA PRO A 141 -9.60 27.01 4.41
C PRO A 141 -8.99 26.12 3.32
N LYS A 142 -9.85 25.30 2.69
CA LYS A 142 -9.48 24.39 1.59
C LYS A 142 -9.05 25.12 0.34
#